data_AF-A0A9P0DLE1-F1
#
_entry.id   AF-A0A9P0DLE1-F1
#
_cell.length_a   1.000
_cell.length_b   1.000
_cell.length_c   1.000
_cell.angle_alpha   90.00
_cell.angle_beta   90.00
_cell.angle_gamma   90.00
#
_symmetry.space_group_name_H-M   'P 1'
#
loop_
_entity.id
_entity.type
_entity.pdbx_description
1 polymer ?
#
loop_
_entity_poly.entity_id
_entity_poly.type
_entity_poly.pdbx_seq_one_letter_code
_entity_poly.pdbx_strand_id
1 'polypeptide(L)'
;MGTNYVSLTDKEYMQRLQQRILEDYEEQMDKRIKIRQEEEMERVKNLVLLGKIPLDQAPPEMARHPIMLIENYCNQLIAERRAKMRIYKSKIPTYLYWDDTPEPPSGLSIESGHVFRAPDERLCNPVQQHLEASEEDDISVGYMMSPEEYGKFKYESSLVKRLMACETVEEMYALADDIIGALKTIEVSSKVPEENASETLASSS
;
A
#
# COMPACT_ATOMS: atom_id res chain seq x y z
N MET A 1 -27.45 65.81 -38.27
CA MET A 1 -26.73 64.75 -39.02
C MET A 1 -25.37 65.30 -39.39
N GLY A 2 -24.37 65.12 -38.52
CA GLY A 2 -23.03 65.68 -38.73
C GLY A 2 -22.29 64.89 -39.80
N THR A 3 -22.01 65.52 -40.94
CA THR A 3 -21.18 64.96 -42.00
C THR A 3 -19.72 65.03 -41.56
N ASN A 4 -19.19 63.94 -40.99
CA ASN A 4 -17.75 63.79 -40.75
C ASN A 4 -17.05 63.67 -42.10
N TYR A 5 -16.62 64.81 -42.67
CA TYR A 5 -15.75 64.81 -43.84
C TYR A 5 -14.37 64.31 -43.41
N VAL A 6 -14.07 63.07 -43.77
CA VAL A 6 -12.77 62.44 -43.58
C VAL A 6 -11.86 62.90 -44.72
N SER A 7 -10.89 63.76 -44.42
CA SER A 7 -9.84 64.13 -45.36
C SER A 7 -8.83 62.99 -45.44
N LEU A 8 -8.94 62.12 -46.46
CA LEU A 8 -7.96 61.08 -46.79
C LEU A 8 -6.54 61.62 -47.04
N THR A 9 -6.41 62.93 -47.21
CA THR A 9 -5.16 63.66 -47.39
C THR A 9 -4.47 64.04 -46.08
N ASP A 10 -5.14 63.95 -44.93
CA ASP A 10 -4.54 64.26 -43.63
C ASP A 10 -3.75 63.05 -43.10
N LYS A 11 -2.42 63.20 -43.10
CA LYS A 11 -1.48 62.17 -42.66
C LYS A 11 -1.67 61.80 -41.19
N GLU A 12 -1.96 62.76 -40.32
CA GLU A 12 -2.12 62.48 -38.89
C GLU A 12 -3.39 61.67 -38.63
N TYR A 13 -4.49 62.04 -39.28
CA TYR A 13 -5.74 61.30 -39.19
C TYR A 13 -5.57 59.85 -39.69
N MET A 14 -4.93 59.66 -40.84
CA MET A 14 -4.71 58.33 -41.42
C MET A 14 -3.81 57.45 -40.53
N GLN A 15 -2.80 58.03 -39.87
CA GLN A 15 -1.94 57.31 -38.92
C GLN A 15 -2.71 56.87 -37.67
N ARG A 16 -3.55 57.76 -37.08
CA ARG A 16 -4.40 57.41 -35.93
C ARG A 16 -5.43 56.35 -36.28
N LEU A 17 -6.01 56.43 -37.49
CA LEU A 17 -6.95 55.42 -37.98
C LEU A 17 -6.27 54.05 -38.15
N GLN A 18 -5.05 54.01 -38.71
CA GLN A 18 -4.28 52.78 -38.84
C GLN A 18 -3.93 52.17 -37.48
N GLN A 19 -3.49 52.99 -36.52
CA GLN A 19 -3.22 52.55 -35.15
C GLN A 19 -4.47 51.93 -34.52
N ARG A 20 -5.62 52.60 -34.64
CA ARG A 20 -6.87 52.09 -34.08
C ARG A 20 -7.33 50.79 -34.70
N ILE A 21 -7.18 50.64 -36.02
CA ILE A 21 -7.50 49.37 -36.71
C ILE A 21 -6.59 48.24 -36.23
N LEU A 22 -5.30 48.53 -36.01
CA LEU A 22 -4.35 47.56 -35.47
C LEU A 22 -4.70 47.17 -34.03
N GLU A 23 -4.99 48.15 -33.17
CA GLU A 23 -5.43 47.94 -31.79
C GLU A 23 -6.72 47.10 -31.73
N ASP A 24 -7.74 47.44 -32.53
CA ASP A 24 -8.98 46.68 -32.62
C ASP A 24 -8.73 45.22 -33.07
N TYR A 25 -7.80 45.02 -34.01
CA TYR A 25 -7.41 43.69 -34.48
C TYR A 25 -6.67 42.90 -33.39
N GLU A 26 -5.70 43.51 -32.71
CA GLU A 26 -4.97 42.91 -31.59
C GLU A 26 -5.93 42.48 -30.47
N GLU A 27 -6.86 43.36 -30.08
CA GLU A 27 -7.88 43.02 -29.09
C GLU A 27 -8.75 41.85 -29.51
N GLN A 28 -9.19 41.80 -30.77
CA GLN A 28 -10.00 40.68 -31.28
C GLN A 28 -9.19 39.38 -31.31
N MET A 29 -7.92 39.46 -31.70
CA MET A 29 -7.00 38.32 -31.71
C MET A 29 -6.81 37.78 -30.29
N ASP A 30 -6.55 38.66 -29.32
CA ASP A 30 -6.38 38.31 -27.91
C ASP A 30 -7.65 37.71 -27.31
N LYS A 31 -8.83 38.27 -27.62
CA LYS A 31 -10.12 37.69 -27.21
C LYS A 31 -10.27 36.26 -27.74
N ARG A 32 -9.92 36.01 -29.00
CA ARG A 32 -9.99 34.67 -29.60
C ARG A 32 -8.98 33.71 -28.98
N ILE A 33 -7.77 34.18 -28.66
CA ILE A 33 -6.75 33.37 -27.99
C ILE A 33 -7.24 32.96 -26.60
N LYS A 34 -7.78 33.91 -25.82
CA LYS A 34 -8.31 33.65 -24.48
C LYS A 34 -9.46 32.64 -24.51
N ILE A 35 -10.41 32.79 -25.42
CA ILE A 35 -11.51 31.83 -25.59
C ILE A 35 -10.98 30.42 -25.86
N ARG A 36 -10.01 30.28 -26.78
CA ARG A 36 -9.42 28.96 -27.07
C ARG A 36 -8.64 28.39 -25.89
N GLN A 37 -7.95 29.24 -25.12
CA GLN A 37 -7.25 28.80 -23.91
C GLN A 37 -8.23 28.28 -22.87
N GLU A 38 -9.36 28.97 -22.67
CA GLU A 38 -10.43 28.54 -21.78
C GLU A 38 -11.05 27.21 -22.23
N GLU A 39 -11.38 27.08 -23.52
CA GLU A 39 -11.90 25.84 -24.10
C GLU A 39 -10.94 24.65 -23.93
N GLU A 40 -9.64 24.87 -24.17
CA GLU A 40 -8.62 23.84 -24.01
C GLU A 40 -8.43 23.46 -22.54
N MET A 41 -8.50 24.43 -21.63
CA MET A 41 -8.44 24.19 -20.18
C MET A 41 -9.63 23.37 -19.68
N GLU A 42 -10.84 23.66 -20.17
CA GLU A 42 -12.03 22.85 -19.88
C GLU A 42 -11.91 21.44 -20.45
N ARG A 43 -11.38 21.31 -21.67
CA ARG A 43 -11.11 20.01 -22.30
C ARG A 43 -10.15 19.17 -21.46
N VAL A 44 -9.04 19.75 -21.00
CA VAL A 44 -8.05 19.05 -20.18
C VAL A 44 -8.64 18.69 -18.81
N LYS A 45 -9.39 19.60 -18.18
CA LYS A 45 -10.12 19.30 -16.94
C LYS A 45 -11.02 18.08 -17.10
N ASN A 46 -11.77 18.00 -18.20
CA ASN A 46 -12.63 16.85 -18.48
C ASN A 46 -11.83 15.56 -18.68
N LEU A 47 -10.67 15.62 -19.34
CA LEU A 47 -9.79 14.46 -19.51
C LEU A 47 -9.22 13.94 -18.19
N VAL A 48 -8.86 14.84 -17.27
CA VAL A 48 -8.41 14.49 -15.91
C VAL A 48 -9.55 13.85 -15.13
N LEU A 49 -10.76 14.41 -15.19
CA LEU A 49 -11.96 13.86 -14.55
C LEU A 49 -12.31 12.46 -15.06
N LEU A 50 -12.14 12.22 -16.36
CA LEU A 50 -12.36 10.93 -16.99
C LEU A 50 -11.20 9.93 -16.73
N GLY A 51 -10.11 10.36 -16.09
CA GLY A 51 -8.95 9.52 -15.79
C GLY A 51 -8.11 9.13 -17.01
N LYS A 52 -8.25 9.86 -18.13
CA LYS A 52 -7.40 9.64 -19.33
C LYS A 52 -6.01 10.24 -19.17
N ILE A 53 -5.90 11.30 -18.38
CA ILE A 53 -4.63 11.93 -18.01
C ILE A 53 -4.39 11.63 -16.52
N PRO A 54 -3.25 11.06 -16.14
CA PRO A 54 -2.92 10.87 -14.73
C PRO A 54 -2.71 12.22 -14.05
N LEU A 55 -3.06 12.32 -12.77
CA LEU A 55 -2.99 13.57 -11.99
C LEU A 55 -1.57 14.15 -11.91
N ASP A 56 -0.54 13.29 -11.98
CA ASP A 56 0.88 13.70 -12.00
C ASP A 56 1.26 14.53 -13.24
N GLN A 57 0.53 14.36 -14.35
CA GLN A 57 0.75 15.06 -15.61
C GLN A 57 -0.27 16.18 -15.84
N ALA A 58 -1.07 16.53 -14.83
CA ALA A 58 -2.05 17.60 -14.93
C ALA A 58 -1.34 18.97 -15.10
N PRO A 59 -1.90 19.89 -15.91
CA PRO A 59 -1.34 21.23 -16.07
C PRO A 59 -1.26 21.98 -14.74
N PRO A 60 -0.25 22.87 -14.55
CA PRO A 60 -0.09 23.63 -13.31
C PRO A 60 -1.25 24.59 -13.03
N GLU A 61 -1.95 25.05 -14.08
CA GLU A 61 -3.13 25.91 -13.96
C GLU A 61 -4.28 25.22 -13.21
N MET A 62 -4.34 23.89 -13.23
CA MET A 62 -5.32 23.10 -12.48
C MET A 62 -4.93 22.85 -11.01
N ALA A 63 -3.78 23.31 -10.53
CA ALA A 63 -3.32 23.04 -9.16
C ALA A 63 -4.29 23.55 -8.07
N ARG A 64 -5.06 24.61 -8.37
CA ARG A 64 -6.09 25.15 -7.46
C ARG A 64 -7.40 24.38 -7.48
N HIS A 65 -7.57 23.43 -8.40
CA HIS A 65 -8.78 22.63 -8.51
C HIS A 65 -8.94 21.70 -7.28
N PRO A 66 -10.15 21.51 -6.72
CA PRO A 66 -10.35 20.71 -5.52
C PRO A 66 -9.79 19.28 -5.62
N ILE A 67 -9.88 18.67 -6.81
CA ILE A 67 -9.33 17.33 -7.05
C ILE A 67 -7.82 17.29 -6.84
N MET A 68 -7.10 18.30 -7.34
CA MET A 68 -5.65 18.40 -7.14
C MET A 68 -5.31 18.67 -5.68
N LEU A 69 -6.09 19.51 -4.99
CA LEU A 69 -5.87 19.79 -3.57
C LEU A 69 -6.04 18.54 -2.70
N ILE A 70 -7.08 17.76 -2.95
CA ILE A 70 -7.34 16.50 -2.25
C ILE A 70 -6.21 15.49 -2.53
N GLU A 71 -5.84 15.33 -3.80
CA GLU A 71 -4.76 14.43 -4.20
C GLU A 71 -3.44 14.80 -3.53
N ASN A 72 -3.07 16.09 -3.56
CA ASN A 72 -1.87 16.58 -2.91
C ASN A 72 -1.89 16.33 -1.40
N TYR A 73 -3.03 16.53 -0.75
CA TYR A 73 -3.19 16.25 0.68
C TYR A 73 -3.04 14.74 0.98
N CYS A 74 -3.68 13.87 0.19
CA CYS A 74 -3.52 12.43 0.30
C CYS A 74 -2.07 12.00 0.08
N ASN A 75 -1.41 12.54 -0.94
CA ASN A 75 -0.01 12.25 -1.25
C ASN A 75 0.93 12.71 -0.13
N GLN A 76 0.66 13.84 0.53
CA GLN A 76 1.40 14.27 1.72
C GLN A 76 1.23 13.27 2.88
N LEU A 77 0.00 12.88 3.20
CA LEU A 77 -0.25 11.89 4.25
C LEU A 77 0.41 10.54 3.96
N ILE A 78 0.38 10.10 2.70
CA ILE A 78 1.04 8.87 2.25
C ILE A 78 2.55 9.03 2.36
N ALA A 79 3.12 10.17 1.98
CA ALA A 79 4.55 10.44 2.07
C ALA A 79 5.02 10.47 3.53
N GLU A 80 4.27 11.12 4.44
CA GLU A 80 4.56 11.11 5.88
C GLU A 80 4.54 9.70 6.46
N ARG A 81 3.53 8.88 6.11
CA ARG A 81 3.48 7.48 6.52
C ARG A 81 4.65 6.68 5.94
N ARG A 82 4.95 6.84 4.65
CA ARG A 82 6.08 6.15 3.99
C ARG A 82 7.43 6.57 4.55
N ALA A 83 7.59 7.83 4.96
CA ALA A 83 8.81 8.32 5.59
C ALA A 83 9.04 7.72 6.98
N LYS A 84 7.95 7.47 7.73
CA LYS A 84 8.01 6.75 9.02
C LYS A 84 8.29 5.27 8.84
N MET A 85 7.86 4.66 7.74
CA MET A 85 8.13 3.25 7.45
C MET A 85 9.60 3.03 7.08
N ARG A 86 10.34 2.35 7.96
CA ARG A 86 11.72 1.92 7.69
C ARG A 86 11.72 0.73 6.72
N ILE A 87 11.71 1.00 5.42
CA ILE A 87 11.84 -0.04 4.39
C ILE A 87 13.31 -0.45 4.30
N TYR A 88 13.66 -1.59 4.89
CA TYR A 88 14.98 -2.16 4.78
C TYR A 88 15.16 -2.78 3.39
N LYS A 89 16.01 -2.19 2.57
CA LYS A 89 16.36 -2.72 1.25
C LYS A 89 17.55 -3.66 1.44
N SER A 90 17.41 -4.92 1.03
CA SER A 90 18.57 -5.80 0.87
C SER A 90 19.49 -5.20 -0.19
N LYS A 91 20.80 -5.16 0.08
CA LYS A 91 21.78 -4.80 -0.95
C LYS A 91 21.82 -5.94 -1.95
N ILE A 92 21.11 -5.79 -3.07
CA ILE A 92 21.22 -6.73 -4.18
C ILE A 92 22.57 -6.44 -4.83
N PRO A 93 23.53 -7.38 -4.81
CA PRO A 93 24.80 -7.18 -5.50
C PRO A 93 24.53 -7.00 -6.98
N THR A 94 25.20 -6.02 -7.61
CA THR A 94 25.07 -5.69 -9.04
C THR A 94 25.31 -6.91 -9.94
N TYR A 95 26.12 -7.86 -9.46
CA TYR A 95 26.40 -9.12 -10.13
C TYR A 95 25.99 -10.27 -9.19
N LEU A 96 25.04 -11.10 -9.65
CA LEU A 96 24.50 -12.25 -8.90
C LEU A 96 25.52 -13.39 -8.77
N TYR A 97 26.45 -13.45 -9.72
CA TYR A 97 27.55 -14.40 -9.77
C TYR A 97 28.84 -13.62 -9.50
N TRP A 98 29.24 -13.55 -8.24
CA TRP A 98 30.64 -13.28 -7.96
C TRP A 98 31.34 -14.60 -8.20
N ASP A 99 32.22 -14.58 -9.19
CA ASP A 99 33.04 -15.72 -9.52
C ASP A 99 34.01 -15.90 -8.35
N ASP A 100 33.61 -16.72 -7.36
CA ASP A 100 34.47 -17.16 -6.25
C ASP A 100 35.56 -18.13 -6.75
N THR A 101 35.64 -18.38 -8.06
CA THR A 101 36.74 -19.09 -8.70
C THR A 101 38.00 -18.25 -8.60
N PRO A 102 39.02 -18.68 -7.84
CA PRO A 102 40.30 -17.99 -7.83
C PRO A 102 40.84 -17.96 -9.25
N GLU A 103 41.42 -16.83 -9.65
CA GLU A 103 41.93 -16.67 -11.02
C GLU A 103 42.88 -17.82 -11.37
N PRO A 104 42.70 -18.47 -12.53
CA PRO A 104 43.66 -19.46 -12.98
C PRO A 104 45.02 -18.77 -13.15
N PRO A 105 46.15 -19.45 -12.89
CA PRO A 105 47.50 -18.86 -12.91
C PRO A 105 47.96 -18.35 -14.29
N SER A 106 47.07 -18.40 -15.28
CA SER A 106 47.28 -18.00 -16.67
C SER A 106 47.45 -16.49 -16.90
N GLY A 107 47.20 -15.62 -15.91
CA GLY A 107 47.43 -14.18 -16.03
C GLY A 107 46.61 -13.46 -17.10
N LEU A 108 45.55 -14.09 -17.61
CA LEU A 108 44.61 -13.54 -18.59
C LEU A 108 43.33 -13.05 -17.90
N SER A 109 43.44 -12.40 -16.74
CA SER A 109 42.27 -11.82 -16.10
C SER A 109 41.91 -10.50 -16.77
N ILE A 110 40.63 -10.38 -17.14
CA ILE A 110 40.06 -9.12 -17.60
C ILE A 110 40.04 -8.21 -16.38
N GLU A 111 40.98 -7.25 -16.35
CA GLU A 111 41.20 -6.27 -15.28
C GLU A 111 39.94 -5.46 -14.90
N SER A 112 38.87 -5.59 -15.67
CA SER A 112 37.60 -4.89 -15.48
C SER A 112 36.51 -5.68 -14.73
N GLY A 113 36.75 -6.93 -14.30
CA GLY A 113 35.68 -7.83 -13.86
C GLY A 113 35.62 -8.21 -12.37
N HIS A 114 36.74 -8.23 -11.65
CA HIS A 114 36.83 -8.91 -10.35
C HIS A 114 37.12 -7.94 -9.20
N VAL A 115 36.06 -7.40 -8.60
CA VAL A 115 36.16 -6.73 -7.30
C VAL A 115 35.74 -7.74 -6.23
N PHE A 116 36.71 -8.29 -5.52
CA PHE A 116 36.47 -9.22 -4.40
C PHE A 116 35.75 -8.52 -3.24
N ARG A 117 34.95 -9.27 -2.45
CA ARG A 117 34.32 -8.75 -1.22
C ARG A 117 35.41 -8.26 -0.30
N ALA A 118 35.20 -7.09 0.31
CA ALA A 118 35.85 -6.84 1.58
C ALA A 118 35.36 -7.92 2.57
N PRO A 119 36.26 -8.55 3.35
CA PRO A 119 35.89 -9.65 4.25
C PRO A 119 34.81 -9.25 5.28
N ASP A 120 34.67 -7.96 5.56
CA ASP A 120 33.71 -7.41 6.52
C ASP A 120 32.36 -6.98 5.89
N GLU A 121 32.15 -7.16 4.59
CA GLU A 121 30.95 -6.70 3.90
C GLU A 121 29.75 -7.65 4.12
N ARG A 122 28.81 -7.22 4.97
CA ARG A 122 27.56 -7.96 5.23
C ARG A 122 26.58 -7.83 4.06
N LEU A 123 26.20 -8.96 3.46
CA LEU A 123 25.31 -9.03 2.29
C LEU A 123 23.83 -8.90 2.64
N CYS A 124 23.48 -9.40 3.81
CA CYS A 124 22.15 -9.31 4.36
C CYS A 124 22.25 -8.93 5.83
N ASN A 125 21.28 -8.17 6.28
CA ASN A 125 21.11 -7.93 7.71
C ASN A 125 20.33 -9.14 8.27
N PRO A 126 20.78 -9.71 9.40
CA PRO A 126 20.13 -10.87 9.98
C PRO A 126 18.68 -10.53 10.35
N VAL A 127 17.75 -11.45 10.06
CA VAL A 127 16.31 -11.31 10.32
C VAL A 127 16.01 -10.96 11.79
N GLN A 128 16.91 -11.33 12.70
CA GLN A 128 16.83 -11.03 14.13
C GLN A 128 16.73 -9.52 14.44
N GLN A 129 17.41 -8.65 13.69
CA GLN A 129 17.26 -7.18 13.83
C GLN A 129 15.85 -6.67 13.52
N HIS A 130 15.00 -7.49 12.90
CA HIS A 130 13.63 -7.17 12.53
C HIS A 130 12.58 -7.83 13.43
N LEU A 131 12.99 -8.75 14.31
CA LEU A 131 12.13 -9.43 15.28
C LEU A 131 12.13 -8.72 16.65
N GLU A 132 13.05 -7.77 16.86
CA GLU A 132 13.15 -6.94 18.08
C GLU A 132 12.11 -5.81 18.11
N ALA A 133 10.90 -6.01 17.58
CA ALA A 133 9.79 -5.17 18.03
C ALA A 133 9.57 -5.51 19.50
N SER A 134 9.74 -4.53 20.39
CA SER A 134 9.44 -4.75 21.81
C SER A 134 7.95 -5.11 21.91
N GLU A 135 7.61 -6.13 22.69
CA GLU A 135 6.20 -6.52 22.91
C GLU A 135 5.36 -5.29 23.34
N GLU A 136 5.99 -4.33 24.02
CA GLU A 136 5.41 -3.05 24.42
C GLU A 136 4.98 -2.16 23.23
N ASP A 137 5.77 -2.14 22.16
CA ASP A 137 5.47 -1.37 20.95
C ASP A 137 4.26 -1.98 20.25
N ASP A 138 4.21 -3.31 20.14
CA ASP A 138 3.09 -4.02 19.50
C ASP A 138 1.78 -3.91 20.31
N ILE A 139 1.86 -3.86 21.64
CA ILE A 139 0.71 -3.54 22.50
C ILE A 139 0.26 -2.10 22.27
N SER A 140 1.19 -1.13 22.19
CA SER A 140 0.86 0.28 21.97
C SER A 140 0.21 0.56 20.61
N VAL A 141 0.63 -0.17 19.58
CA VAL A 141 0.10 -0.11 18.21
C VAL A 141 -1.25 -0.84 18.11
N GLY A 142 -1.60 -1.68 19.09
CA GLY A 142 -2.83 -2.47 19.14
C GLY A 142 -2.78 -3.76 18.32
N TYR A 143 -1.57 -4.21 17.97
CA TYR A 143 -1.35 -5.49 17.29
C TYR A 143 -1.38 -6.68 18.26
N MET A 144 -0.97 -6.46 19.52
CA MET A 144 -1.04 -7.43 20.61
C MET A 144 -1.92 -6.94 21.77
N MET A 145 -2.62 -7.88 22.41
CA MET A 145 -3.36 -7.63 23.66
C MET A 145 -2.37 -7.63 24.83
N SER A 146 -2.63 -6.82 25.86
CA SER A 146 -1.86 -6.94 27.09
C SER A 146 -2.08 -8.31 27.75
N PRO A 147 -1.10 -8.84 28.51
CA PRO A 147 -1.25 -10.13 29.18
C PRO A 147 -2.44 -10.15 30.16
N GLU A 148 -2.79 -9.01 30.76
CA GLU A 148 -3.97 -8.88 31.63
C GLU A 148 -5.29 -8.95 30.86
N GLU A 149 -5.37 -8.33 29.68
CA GLU A 149 -6.54 -8.42 28.82
C GLU A 149 -6.69 -9.83 28.27
N TYR A 150 -5.60 -10.44 27.82
CA TYR A 150 -5.61 -11.82 27.35
C TYR A 150 -6.14 -12.78 28.42
N GLY A 151 -5.72 -12.62 29.69
CA GLY A 151 -6.24 -13.41 30.81
C GLY A 151 -7.76 -13.29 31.04
N LYS A 152 -8.36 -12.15 30.67
CA LYS A 152 -9.83 -11.96 30.75
C LYS A 152 -10.57 -12.62 29.59
N PHE A 153 -9.98 -12.60 28.39
CA PHE A 153 -10.57 -13.24 27.20
C PHE A 153 -10.34 -14.74 27.14
N LYS A 154 -9.25 -15.23 27.74
CA LYS A 154 -8.93 -16.65 27.79
C LYS A 154 -9.98 -17.38 28.61
N TYR A 155 -10.88 -18.07 27.91
CA TYR A 155 -11.84 -18.93 28.56
C TYR A 155 -11.13 -20.16 29.14
N GLU A 156 -11.07 -20.21 30.46
CA GLU A 156 -10.62 -21.38 31.20
C GLU A 156 -11.83 -22.02 31.86
N SER A 157 -12.02 -23.32 31.62
CA SER A 157 -13.12 -24.07 32.21
C SER A 157 -13.00 -24.10 33.74
N SER A 158 -14.14 -24.09 34.43
CA SER A 158 -14.19 -24.08 35.90
C SER A 158 -13.48 -25.28 36.52
N LEU A 159 -13.47 -26.44 35.85
CA LEU A 159 -12.78 -27.64 36.29
C LEU A 159 -11.26 -27.52 36.19
N VAL A 160 -10.75 -26.92 35.11
CA VAL A 160 -9.31 -26.70 34.93
C VAL A 160 -8.79 -25.70 35.96
N LYS A 161 -9.56 -24.65 36.28
CA LYS A 161 -9.21 -23.72 37.37
C LYS A 161 -9.11 -24.41 38.73
N ARG A 162 -9.99 -25.38 39.01
CA ARG A 162 -9.95 -26.17 40.25
C ARG A 162 -8.74 -27.10 40.27
N LEU A 163 -8.45 -27.77 39.15
CA LEU A 163 -7.29 -28.65 39.04
C LEU A 163 -5.98 -27.91 39.29
N MET A 164 -5.83 -26.67 38.78
CA MET A 164 -4.66 -25.83 39.06
C MET A 164 -4.54 -25.39 40.52
N ALA A 165 -5.62 -25.42 41.29
CA ALA A 165 -5.67 -25.00 42.69
C ALA A 165 -5.58 -26.16 43.70
N CYS A 166 -5.51 -27.42 43.24
CA CYS A 166 -5.44 -28.58 44.12
C CYS A 166 -4.08 -28.69 44.83
N GLU A 167 -4.11 -28.82 46.16
CA GLU A 167 -2.90 -28.98 46.97
C GLU A 167 -2.49 -30.45 47.12
N THR A 168 -3.45 -31.37 46.97
CA THR A 168 -3.21 -32.81 47.13
C THR A 168 -3.22 -33.55 45.80
N VAL A 169 -2.34 -34.55 45.68
CA VAL A 169 -2.13 -35.32 44.46
C VAL A 169 -3.33 -36.21 44.13
N GLU A 170 -3.99 -36.77 45.14
CA GLU A 170 -5.15 -37.66 44.98
C GLU A 170 -6.37 -36.91 44.41
N GLU A 171 -6.65 -35.71 44.91
CA GLU A 171 -7.72 -34.85 44.40
C GLU A 171 -7.45 -34.37 42.97
N MET A 172 -6.17 -34.09 42.65
CA MET A 172 -5.75 -33.71 41.31
C MET A 172 -6.04 -34.83 40.30
N TYR A 173 -5.70 -36.08 40.63
CA TYR A 173 -5.97 -37.21 39.74
C TYR A 173 -7.46 -37.50 39.60
N ALA A 174 -8.25 -37.40 40.67
CA ALA A 174 -9.71 -37.57 40.60
C ALA A 174 -10.36 -36.53 39.66
N LEU A 175 -9.98 -35.24 39.79
CA LEU A 175 -10.48 -34.18 38.91
C LEU A 175 -9.96 -34.31 37.46
N ALA A 176 -8.74 -34.82 37.27
CA ALA A 176 -8.21 -35.10 35.93
C ALA A 176 -9.01 -36.21 35.24
N ASP A 177 -9.37 -37.27 35.96
CA ASP A 177 -10.21 -38.36 35.45
C ASP A 177 -11.62 -37.88 35.13
N ASP A 178 -12.20 -36.95 35.89
CA ASP A 178 -13.49 -36.36 35.56
C ASP A 178 -13.45 -35.52 34.28
N ILE A 179 -12.39 -34.72 34.10
CA ILE A 179 -12.20 -33.88 32.91
C ILE A 179 -11.99 -34.76 31.67
N ILE A 180 -11.11 -35.77 31.76
CA ILE A 180 -10.75 -36.64 30.63
C ILE A 180 -11.85 -37.68 30.37
N GLY A 181 -12.52 -38.18 31.41
CA GLY A 181 -13.61 -39.13 31.34
C GLY A 181 -14.79 -38.58 30.55
N ALA A 182 -15.16 -37.31 30.77
CA ALA A 182 -16.18 -36.63 29.99
C ALA A 182 -15.84 -36.60 28.48
N LEU A 183 -14.57 -36.34 28.12
CA LEU A 183 -14.12 -36.33 26.71
C LEU A 183 -14.22 -37.72 26.06
N LYS A 184 -13.82 -38.79 26.78
CA LYS A 184 -13.94 -40.17 26.29
C LYS A 184 -15.39 -40.55 25.97
N THR A 185 -16.36 -40.10 26.76
CA THR A 185 -17.78 -40.40 26.51
C THR A 185 -18.35 -39.70 25.27
N ILE A 186 -17.84 -38.50 24.94
CA ILE A 186 -18.27 -37.73 23.76
C ILE A 186 -17.76 -38.39 22.46
N GLU A 187 -16.53 -38.92 22.47
CA GLU A 187 -15.96 -39.63 21.31
C GLU A 187 -16.67 -40.96 20.98
N VAL A 188 -17.27 -41.63 21.98
CA VAL A 188 -18.05 -42.85 21.75
C VAL A 188 -19.43 -42.55 21.17
N SER A 189 -20.04 -41.42 21.55
CA SER A 189 -21.36 -41.02 21.04
C SER A 189 -21.37 -40.52 19.59
N SER A 190 -20.23 -40.08 19.04
CA SER A 190 -20.11 -39.60 17.66
C SER A 190 -19.89 -40.72 16.63
N LYS A 191 -19.68 -41.96 17.08
CA LYS A 191 -19.67 -43.15 16.23
C LYS A 191 -21.08 -43.78 16.23
N VAL A 192 -21.90 -43.39 15.26
CA VAL A 192 -23.17 -44.09 14.97
C VAL A 192 -22.86 -45.52 14.51
N PRO A 193 -23.56 -46.56 15.00
CA PRO A 193 -23.35 -47.93 14.52
C PRO A 193 -24.07 -48.14 13.18
N GLU A 194 -23.30 -48.20 12.09
CA GLU A 194 -23.76 -48.65 10.76
C GLU A 194 -23.80 -50.18 10.66
N GLU A 195 -24.49 -50.92 11.53
CA GLU A 195 -24.73 -52.34 11.28
C GLU A 195 -26.09 -52.75 11.83
N ASN A 196 -27.09 -52.88 10.93
CA ASN A 196 -28.23 -53.80 11.01
C ASN A 196 -29.17 -53.57 9.80
N ALA A 197 -28.74 -53.96 8.59
CA ALA A 197 -29.59 -53.91 7.40
C ALA A 197 -29.44 -55.13 6.45
N SER A 198 -28.94 -56.28 6.93
CA SER A 198 -28.64 -57.42 6.04
C SER A 198 -29.08 -58.80 6.54
N GLU A 199 -30.15 -58.90 7.32
CA GLU A 199 -30.76 -60.21 7.69
C GLU A 199 -32.29 -60.20 7.54
N THR A 200 -32.82 -60.06 6.32
CA THR A 200 -34.24 -60.40 6.02
C THR A 200 -34.49 -61.03 4.64
N LEU A 201 -33.45 -61.53 3.93
CA LEU A 201 -33.60 -62.04 2.55
C LEU A 201 -33.14 -63.49 2.30
N ALA A 202 -33.14 -64.35 3.32
CA ALA A 202 -32.84 -65.77 3.13
C ALA A 202 -33.73 -66.70 3.99
N SER A 203 -35.03 -66.76 3.68
CA SER A 203 -35.86 -67.96 3.92
C SER A 203 -37.19 -67.87 3.18
N SER A 204 -37.14 -68.00 1.85
CA SER A 204 -38.29 -68.48 1.07
C SER A 204 -37.78 -69.39 -0.04
N SER A 205 -37.64 -70.68 0.28
CA SER A 205 -37.58 -71.82 -0.63
C SER A 205 -37.95 -73.06 0.15
#